data_AF-A0A7C1DS16-F1
#
_entry.id   AF-A0A7C1DS16-F1
#
_cell.length_a   1.000
_cell.length_b   1.000
_cell.length_c   1.000
_cell.angle_alpha   90.00
_cell.angle_beta   90.00
_cell.angle_gamma   90.00
#
_symmetry.space_group_name_H-M   'P 1'
#
loop_
_entity.id
_entity.type
_entity.pdbx_description
1 polymer ?
#
loop_
_entity_poly.entity_id
_entity_poly.type
_entity_poly.pdbx_seq_one_letter_code
_entity_poly.pdbx_strand_id
1 'polypeptide(L)'
;MALHRALIDGGYEFLNAERGEELYDMLANRMGIRVAQKSQVIPNIELKFLKHDIDRCVLRDRLDVRIPEGQLYISPLEIQIAYKLFLGSEKDIEDALYLWEIFGDHLDLDRLRTWMNLFEVEGGDYGILV
;
A
#
# COMPACT_ATOMS: atom_id res chain seq x y z
N MET A 1 -17.51 1.55 -14.59
CA MET A 1 -17.79 2.73 -15.45
C MET A 1 -17.86 4.05 -14.68
N ALA A 2 -18.58 4.14 -13.55
CA ALA A 2 -18.68 5.40 -12.80
C ALA A 2 -17.33 5.98 -12.34
N LEU A 3 -16.46 5.15 -11.74
CA LEU A 3 -15.13 5.58 -11.28
C LEU A 3 -14.23 6.06 -12.42
N HIS A 4 -14.14 5.28 -13.51
CA HIS A 4 -13.34 5.63 -14.70
C HIS A 4 -13.72 7.01 -15.22
N ARG A 5 -15.01 7.24 -15.45
CA ARG A 5 -15.50 8.52 -15.93
C ARG A 5 -15.24 9.66 -14.94
N ALA A 6 -15.48 9.45 -13.65
CA ALA A 6 -15.25 10.45 -12.62
C ALA A 6 -13.77 10.90 -12.57
N LEU A 7 -12.83 9.98 -12.75
CA LEU A 7 -11.40 10.30 -12.78
C LEU A 7 -11.01 11.06 -14.05
N ILE A 8 -11.49 10.64 -15.23
CA ILE A 8 -11.23 11.36 -16.49
C ILE A 8 -11.81 12.78 -16.44
N ASP A 9 -13.08 12.93 -16.01
CA ASP A 9 -13.75 14.23 -15.89
C ASP A 9 -13.06 15.11 -14.82
N GLY A 10 -12.42 14.50 -13.82
CA GLY A 10 -11.63 15.17 -12.79
C GLY A 10 -10.20 15.56 -13.21
N GLY A 11 -9.81 15.34 -14.47
CA GLY A 11 -8.48 15.71 -14.97
C GLY A 11 -7.37 14.70 -14.65
N TYR A 12 -7.73 13.43 -14.47
CA TYR A 12 -6.78 12.32 -14.30
C TYR A 12 -6.68 11.47 -15.58
N GLU A 13 -5.59 10.72 -15.70
CA GLU A 13 -5.34 9.76 -16.78
C GLU A 13 -4.86 8.42 -16.23
N PHE A 14 -5.23 7.33 -16.90
CA PHE A 14 -4.77 5.99 -16.57
C PHE A 14 -3.48 5.69 -17.34
N LEU A 15 -2.45 5.21 -16.64
CA LEU A 15 -1.09 5.05 -17.20
C LEU A 15 -0.89 3.76 -18.00
N ASN A 16 -1.78 2.79 -17.86
CA ASN A 16 -1.60 1.44 -18.39
C ASN A 16 -2.65 1.01 -19.42
N ALA A 17 -3.83 1.63 -19.46
CA ALA A 17 -4.84 1.46 -20.51
C ALA A 17 -5.82 2.65 -20.50
N GLU A 18 -6.41 2.99 -21.65
CA GLU A 18 -7.34 4.13 -21.76
C GLU A 18 -8.80 3.72 -21.54
N ARG A 19 -9.17 2.53 -22.01
CA ARG A 19 -10.57 2.08 -22.06
C ARG A 19 -10.99 1.43 -20.76
N GLY A 20 -12.18 1.80 -20.29
CA GLY A 20 -12.74 1.28 -19.04
C GLY A 20 -12.90 -0.24 -19.01
N GLU A 21 -13.19 -0.88 -20.16
CA GLU A 21 -13.28 -2.34 -20.26
C GLU A 21 -11.91 -3.00 -20.04
N GLU A 22 -10.86 -2.50 -20.70
CA GLU A 22 -9.50 -3.03 -20.57
C GLU A 22 -8.99 -2.89 -19.14
N LEU A 23 -9.21 -1.73 -18.51
CA LEU A 23 -8.86 -1.51 -17.10
C LEU A 23 -9.59 -2.47 -16.16
N TYR A 24 -10.86 -2.77 -16.44
CA TYR A 24 -11.61 -3.75 -15.66
C TYR A 24 -11.07 -5.17 -15.86
N ASP A 25 -10.76 -5.55 -17.10
CA ASP A 25 -10.17 -6.85 -17.40
C ASP A 25 -8.81 -7.01 -16.72
N MET A 26 -7.99 -5.96 -16.65
CA MET A 26 -6.75 -5.97 -15.88
C MET A 26 -7.00 -6.24 -14.39
N LEU A 27 -7.94 -5.52 -13.78
CA LEU A 27 -8.31 -5.73 -12.37
C LEU A 27 -8.85 -7.15 -12.13
N ALA A 28 -9.71 -7.65 -13.02
CA ALA A 28 -10.28 -9.00 -12.95
C ALA A 28 -9.20 -10.08 -13.06
N ASN A 29 -8.17 -9.83 -13.87
CA ASN A 29 -6.97 -10.69 -13.99
C ASN A 29 -5.91 -10.42 -12.93
N ARG A 30 -6.29 -9.80 -11.79
CA ARG A 30 -5.41 -9.52 -10.64
C ARG A 30 -4.21 -8.64 -11.00
N MET A 31 -4.33 -7.77 -12.00
CA MET A 31 -3.34 -6.73 -12.27
C MET A 31 -3.79 -5.40 -11.64
N GLY A 32 -2.83 -4.53 -11.36
CA GLY A 32 -3.13 -3.17 -10.89
C GLY A 32 -3.39 -2.23 -12.06
N ILE A 33 -4.20 -1.20 -11.81
CA ILE A 33 -4.34 -0.05 -12.69
C ILE A 33 -3.75 1.18 -12.04
N ARG A 34 -3.10 2.03 -12.82
CA ARG A 34 -2.43 3.22 -12.29
C ARG A 34 -3.10 4.47 -12.82
N VAL A 35 -3.35 5.42 -11.93
CA VAL A 35 -3.95 6.72 -12.26
C VAL A 35 -3.02 7.84 -11.79
N ALA A 36 -2.82 8.84 -12.64
CA ALA A 36 -2.07 10.05 -12.33
C ALA A 36 -2.86 11.28 -12.80
N GLN A 37 -2.45 12.47 -12.37
CA GLN A 37 -2.99 13.69 -12.96
C GLN A 37 -2.61 13.76 -14.45
N LYS A 38 -3.46 14.36 -15.28
CA LYS A 38 -3.24 14.46 -16.72
C LYS A 38 -1.85 15.03 -17.05
N SER A 39 -1.13 14.39 -17.97
CA SER A 39 0.23 14.74 -18.37
C SER A 39 1.29 14.61 -17.27
N GLN A 40 1.01 13.81 -16.23
CA GLN A 40 1.97 13.45 -15.18
C GLN A 40 2.14 11.94 -15.08
N VAL A 41 3.35 11.51 -14.71
CA VAL A 41 3.64 10.09 -14.39
C VAL A 41 3.74 9.88 -12.88
N ILE A 42 4.23 10.89 -12.16
CA ILE A 42 4.33 10.90 -10.70
C ILE A 42 3.86 12.26 -10.17
N PRO A 43 3.16 12.29 -9.01
CA PRO A 43 2.69 11.13 -8.24
C PRO A 43 1.57 10.36 -8.97
N ASN A 44 1.48 9.05 -8.72
CA ASN A 44 0.39 8.21 -9.20
C ASN A 44 -0.10 7.28 -8.10
N ILE A 45 -1.33 6.78 -8.25
CA ILE A 45 -1.94 5.80 -7.36
C ILE A 45 -2.16 4.51 -8.15
N GLU A 46 -1.80 3.38 -7.55
CA GLU A 46 -2.14 2.06 -8.07
C GLU A 46 -3.39 1.50 -7.36
N LEU A 47 -4.40 1.12 -8.14
CA LEU A 47 -5.66 0.53 -7.69
C LEU A 47 -5.67 -0.96 -8.07
N LYS A 48 -6.10 -1.82 -7.14
CA LYS A 48 -6.15 -3.28 -7.32
C LYS A 48 -7.41 -3.83 -6.66
N PHE A 49 -7.94 -4.93 -7.20
CA PHE A 49 -8.87 -5.78 -6.45
C PHE A 49 -8.13 -6.62 -5.42
N LEU A 50 -8.83 -6.94 -4.33
CA LEU A 50 -8.33 -7.83 -3.28
C LEU A 50 -8.02 -9.20 -3.88
N LYS A 51 -6.86 -9.74 -3.54
CA LYS A 51 -6.36 -11.02 -4.07
C LYS A 51 -6.23 -12.06 -2.98
N HIS A 52 -5.80 -11.65 -1.79
CA HIS A 52 -5.41 -12.55 -0.72
C HIS A 52 -6.10 -12.19 0.60
N ASP A 53 -6.09 -13.13 1.55
CA ASP A 53 -6.66 -12.90 2.88
C ASP A 53 -5.90 -11.83 3.65
N ILE A 54 -4.61 -11.65 3.36
CA ILE A 54 -3.81 -10.54 3.87
C ILE A 54 -4.46 -9.19 3.51
N ASP A 55 -4.89 -9.01 2.26
CA ASP A 55 -5.54 -7.76 1.83
C ASP A 55 -6.82 -7.48 2.63
N ARG A 56 -7.57 -8.54 2.96
CA ARG A 56 -8.79 -8.43 3.78
C ARG A 56 -8.47 -8.06 5.22
N CYS A 57 -7.44 -8.67 5.81
CA CYS A 57 -6.96 -8.34 7.16
C CYS A 57 -6.52 -6.88 7.24
N VAL A 58 -5.75 -6.41 6.26
CA VAL A 58 -5.28 -5.02 6.17
C VAL A 58 -6.44 -4.04 6.09
N LEU A 59 -7.45 -4.32 5.26
CA LEU A 59 -8.63 -3.44 5.15
C LEU A 59 -9.51 -3.46 6.39
N ARG A 60 -9.62 -4.61 7.07
CA ARG A 60 -10.39 -4.72 8.31
C ARG A 60 -9.74 -3.90 9.42
N ASP A 61 -8.43 -4.01 9.57
CA ASP A 61 -7.68 -3.43 10.68
C ASP A 61 -7.01 -2.09 10.32
N ARG A 62 -7.44 -1.46 9.23
CA ARG A 62 -6.89 -0.21 8.70
C ARG A 62 -6.87 0.91 9.75
N LEU A 63 -5.83 1.73 9.72
CA LEU A 63 -5.67 2.90 10.57
C LEU A 63 -6.39 4.10 9.95
N ASP A 64 -7.17 4.81 10.78
CA ASP A 64 -7.82 6.08 10.43
C ASP A 64 -6.82 7.23 10.59
N VAL A 65 -6.35 7.80 9.48
CA VAL A 65 -5.44 8.94 9.45
C VAL A 65 -6.23 10.19 9.08
N ARG A 66 -6.14 11.21 9.95
CA ARG A 66 -6.82 12.49 9.76
C ARG A 66 -5.79 13.58 9.48
N ILE A 67 -5.92 14.21 8.32
CA ILE A 67 -5.12 15.32 7.85
C ILE A 67 -6.03 16.54 7.60
N PRO A 68 -5.49 17.77 7.49
CA PRO A 68 -6.31 18.96 7.23
C PRO A 68 -7.23 18.83 6.01
N GLU A 69 -6.78 18.11 4.99
CA GLU A 69 -7.47 17.88 3.72
C GLU A 69 -8.55 16.79 3.82
N GLY A 70 -8.59 16.02 4.91
CA GLY A 70 -9.63 15.02 5.16
C GLY A 70 -9.14 13.75 5.85
N GLN A 71 -9.76 12.65 5.48
CA GLN A 71 -9.57 11.34 6.11
C GLN A 71 -9.03 10.34 5.09
N LEU A 72 -7.98 9.62 5.46
CA LEU A 72 -7.42 8.52 4.68
C LEU A 72 -7.29 7.28 5.57
N TYR A 73 -7.52 6.11 4.99
CA TYR A 73 -7.18 4.86 5.64
C TYR A 73 -5.86 4.31 5.13
N ILE A 74 -4.98 3.92 6.04
CA ILE A 74 -3.72 3.24 5.72
C ILE A 74 -3.69 1.85 6.35
N SER A 75 -2.81 0.99 5.85
CA SER A 75 -2.54 -0.31 6.48
C SER A 75 -1.99 -0.11 7.90
N PRO A 76 -2.20 -1.06 8.82
CA PRO A 76 -1.48 -1.06 10.10
C PRO A 76 0.03 -0.91 9.91
N LEU A 77 0.70 -0.19 10.79
CA LEU A 77 2.14 0.08 10.64
C LEU A 77 2.96 -1.21 10.74
N GLU A 78 2.54 -2.16 11.57
CA GLU A 78 3.25 -3.42 11.80
C GLU A 78 3.37 -4.26 10.52
N ILE A 79 2.28 -4.38 9.75
CA ILE A 79 2.33 -5.12 8.49
C ILE A 79 3.07 -4.32 7.41
N GLN A 80 3.04 -2.99 7.44
CA GLN A 80 3.82 -2.18 6.51
C GLN A 80 5.32 -2.42 6.68
N ILE A 81 5.82 -2.43 7.93
CA ILE A 81 7.23 -2.73 8.24
C ILE A 81 7.59 -4.13 7.74
N ALA A 82 6.83 -5.16 8.12
CA ALA A 82 7.13 -6.54 7.74
C ALA A 82 7.08 -6.75 6.21
N TYR A 83 6.10 -6.15 5.53
CA TYR A 83 5.97 -6.25 4.07
C TYR A 83 7.10 -5.52 3.33
N LYS A 84 7.60 -4.41 3.87
CA LYS A 84 8.75 -3.69 3.31
C LYS A 84 10.05 -4.49 3.43
N LEU A 85 10.28 -5.14 4.57
CA LEU A 85 11.38 -6.09 4.72
C LEU A 85 11.27 -7.26 3.72
N PHE A 86 10.06 -7.75 3.46
CA PHE A 86 9.81 -8.80 2.47
C PHE A 86 10.12 -8.37 1.03
N LEU A 87 9.84 -7.12 0.66
CA LEU A 87 10.22 -6.58 -0.65
C LEU A 87 11.74 -6.46 -0.80
N GLY A 88 12.43 -6.07 0.28
CA GLY A 88 13.88 -6.24 0.44
C GLY A 88 14.78 -5.35 -0.43
N SER A 89 14.24 -4.41 -1.20
CA SER A 89 15.08 -3.41 -1.85
C SER A 89 15.67 -2.44 -0.83
N GLU A 90 16.79 -1.80 -1.14
CA GLU A 90 17.44 -0.81 -0.26
C GLU A 90 16.44 0.25 0.23
N LYS A 91 15.67 0.82 -0.71
CA LYS A 91 14.61 1.78 -0.39
C LYS A 91 13.51 1.19 0.49
N ASP A 92 13.10 -0.06 0.26
CA ASP A 92 12.06 -0.67 1.09
C ASP A 92 12.55 -0.93 2.52
N ILE A 93 13.82 -1.32 2.69
CA ILE A 93 14.44 -1.48 4.00
C ILE A 93 14.52 -0.12 4.72
N GLU A 94 14.95 0.94 4.02
CA GLU A 94 14.95 2.31 4.58
C GLU A 94 13.55 2.76 5.03
N ASP A 95 12.51 2.50 4.21
CA ASP A 95 11.12 2.80 4.56
C ASP A 95 10.68 2.02 5.83
N ALA A 96 11.07 0.75 5.97
CA ALA A 96 10.77 -0.07 7.14
C ALA A 96 11.44 0.48 8.41
N LEU A 97 12.71 0.88 8.31
CA LEU A 97 13.47 1.47 9.40
C LEU A 97 12.88 2.81 9.82
N TYR A 98 12.52 3.66 8.86
CA TYR A 98 11.90 4.95 9.14
C TYR A 98 10.60 4.81 9.92
N LEU A 99 9.75 3.84 9.55
CA LEU A 99 8.52 3.54 10.29
C LEU A 99 8.82 3.02 11.70
N TRP A 100 9.82 2.14 11.84
CA TRP A 100 10.26 1.63 13.14
C TRP A 100 10.79 2.74 14.06
N GLU A 101 11.65 3.63 13.55
CA GLU A 101 12.25 4.71 14.34
C GLU A 101 11.22 5.73 14.82
N ILE A 102 10.25 6.10 13.97
CA ILE A 102 9.26 7.11 14.32
C ILE A 102 8.17 6.57 15.22
N PHE A 103 7.75 5.32 15.00
CA PHE A 103 6.57 4.76 15.65
C PHE A 103 6.88 3.66 16.65
N GLY A 104 8.15 3.33 16.91
CA GLY A 104 8.56 2.19 17.75
C GLY A 104 7.80 2.06 19.07
N ASP A 105 7.64 3.16 19.81
CA ASP A 105 6.92 3.20 21.09
C ASP A 105 5.39 2.99 20.97
N HIS A 106 4.86 3.02 19.75
CA HIS A 106 3.45 2.90 19.42
C HIS A 106 3.10 1.62 18.66
N LEU A 107 4.09 0.80 18.29
CA LEU A 107 3.87 -0.45 17.57
C LEU A 107 3.41 -1.56 18.52
N ASP A 108 2.47 -2.38 18.05
CA ASP A 108 2.18 -3.66 18.67
C ASP A 108 3.25 -4.68 18.25
N LEU A 109 4.23 -4.90 19.13
CA LEU A 109 5.38 -5.76 18.85
C LEU A 109 4.99 -7.22 18.58
N ASP A 110 3.96 -7.74 19.24
CA ASP A 110 3.51 -9.12 19.01
C ASP A 110 2.82 -9.26 17.64
N ARG A 111 2.08 -8.24 17.24
CA ARG A 111 1.50 -8.16 15.89
C ARG A 111 2.57 -7.99 14.82
N LEU A 112 3.61 -7.18 15.07
CA LEU A 112 4.75 -7.05 14.16
C LEU A 112 5.48 -8.39 13.99
N ARG A 113 5.82 -9.08 15.09
CA ARG A 113 6.39 -10.44 15.05
C ARG A 113 5.52 -11.40 14.26
N THR A 114 4.20 -11.35 14.43
CA THR A 114 3.26 -12.20 13.70
C THR A 114 3.34 -11.98 12.18
N TRP A 115 3.40 -10.72 11.73
CA TRP A 115 3.54 -10.40 10.32
C TRP A 115 4.93 -10.76 9.78
N MET A 116 5.99 -10.52 10.54
CA MET A 116 7.36 -10.90 10.14
C MET A 116 7.50 -12.41 9.97
N ASN A 117 6.93 -13.20 10.89
CA ASN A 117 6.88 -14.65 10.77
C ASN A 117 6.07 -15.10 9.55
N LEU A 118 4.93 -14.45 9.27
CA LEU A 118 4.10 -14.79 8.11
C LEU A 118 4.82 -14.52 6.78
N PHE A 119 5.62 -13.45 6.71
CA PHE A 119 6.41 -13.11 5.52
C PHE A 119 7.79 -13.77 5.49
N GLU A 120 8.15 -14.54 6.52
CA GLU A 120 9.46 -15.20 6.67
C GLU A 120 10.64 -14.21 6.58
N VAL A 121 10.54 -13.09 7.31
CA VAL A 121 11.56 -12.02 7.32
C VAL A 121 12.07 -11.72 8.73
N GLU A 122 13.31 -11.24 8.79
CA GLU A 122 13.96 -10.77 10.01
C GLU A 122 14.43 -9.32 9.82
N GLY A 123 14.41 -8.54 10.90
CA GLY A 123 14.79 -7.12 10.90
C GLY A 123 16.07 -6.83 11.69
N GLY A 124 16.64 -7.84 12.35
CA GLY A 124 17.75 -7.69 13.30
C GLY A 124 19.00 -7.11 12.67
N ASP A 125 19.33 -7.53 11.44
CA ASP A 125 20.48 -7.02 10.68
C ASP A 125 20.39 -5.52 10.38
N TYR A 126 19.19 -4.95 10.46
CA TYR A 126 18.90 -3.54 10.19
C TYR A 126 18.63 -2.73 11.46
N GLY A 127 18.58 -3.37 12.64
CA GLY A 127 18.28 -2.69 13.92
C GLY A 127 16.80 -2.68 14.32
N ILE A 128 15.94 -3.43 13.62
CA ILE A 128 14.56 -3.68 14.04
C ILE A 128 14.57 -4.90 14.97
N LEU A 129 14.51 -4.64 16.28
CA LEU A 129 14.61 -5.65 17.32
C LEU A 129 13.22 -5.92 17.90
N VAL A 130 12.61 -7.00 17.42
CA VAL A 130 11.29 -7.48 17.84
C VAL A 130 11.40 -8.90 18.33
#